data_AF-A0A7C7Y0G4-F1
#
_entry.id   AF-A0A7C7Y0G4-F1
#
_cell.length_a   1.000
_cell.length_b   1.000
_cell.length_c   1.000
_cell.angle_alpha   90.00
_cell.angle_beta   90.00
_cell.angle_gamma   90.00
#
_symmetry.space_group_name_H-M   'P 1'
#
loop_
_entity.id
_entity.type
_entity.pdbx_description
1 polymer ?
#
loop_
_entity_poly.entity_id
_entity_poly.type
_entity_poly.pdbx_seq_one_letter_code
_entity_poly.pdbx_strand_id
1 'polypeptide(L)'
;MPIRTRLSVSNCSSSISRVIFLALILALSGCVGGAWKTTLEEDTPAAYYRFMREHGDSKYAVQARERLDFHKLKRNPSLSGFDAFRNEFPGSDLIVQLHPALEKPAFEMARAQGTSAAYREFLAGFTGGAFSNRAEGNAVYVESSGFGGDAALLASFSERYAESDFAAEAVRTVKAVAEKRAGQFDQIGLVLKIARGTPEANRVRKALVDRIQEMMERVGISLVEIPDVIPAGQASRYPAARLEVSHVEREVGRHVSAGELARPALLGETAIVLRDKPDGVVIASRTFNIRVEDKAHVPGTSVLFSAVSPKFWDEFFVPVARWRNNRSIRPALPLGRAIIDLDGVGDRVVVLFEDGDFELLGLADPLKPIRLAAYHRGEDYKKWTGIRILGDRVAIYGEEGLEIVRFTGTGPIAEKTWTRGQIGRVLSLTSLGDELVIVGAKGMQILDLETNTIRRVMRRVLKSVASAGDTLVFVDGESIYLSTLDLLAENRVVAQMKLGKTFGPNNVRVLEGAAIVTGPGGAIVIDVRNPAKPKALAKHLTRDVGDIVDATRVRGRVFLVGTRGLQVLNRSLTRVEETIDVGERNRVTVMGRHLVTSDDSGLQVVDATPWADAGVPAAAR
;
A
#
# COMPACT_ATOMS: atom_id res chain seq x y z
N MET A 1 -90.67 -46.99 48.59
CA MET A 1 -90.44 -48.24 47.82
C MET A 1 -89.75 -47.88 46.52
N PRO A 2 -88.72 -48.59 46.01
CA PRO A 2 -87.80 -49.59 46.62
C PRO A 2 -86.36 -49.01 46.76
N ILE A 3 -85.50 -49.37 47.74
CA ILE A 3 -84.82 -50.64 48.14
C ILE A 3 -83.50 -50.91 47.36
N ARG A 4 -82.38 -50.84 48.12
CA ARG A 4 -81.09 -51.60 48.16
C ARG A 4 -80.42 -51.96 46.81
N THR A 5 -79.08 -51.97 46.66
CA THR A 5 -78.15 -52.81 47.43
C THR A 5 -76.69 -52.41 47.16
N ARG A 6 -75.86 -52.32 48.22
CA ARG A 6 -74.40 -52.28 48.13
C ARG A 6 -73.89 -53.67 47.71
N LEU A 7 -72.95 -53.72 46.76
CA LEU A 7 -72.03 -54.84 46.57
C LEU A 7 -70.60 -54.31 46.43
N SER A 8 -69.82 -54.57 47.46
CA SER A 8 -68.36 -54.48 47.50
C SER A 8 -67.80 -55.70 46.76
N VAL A 9 -67.02 -55.47 45.70
CA VAL A 9 -66.20 -56.51 45.08
C VAL A 9 -64.74 -56.08 45.20
N SER A 10 -64.07 -56.64 46.19
CA SER A 10 -62.62 -56.68 46.31
C SER A 10 -62.08 -57.63 45.24
N ASN A 11 -61.45 -57.11 44.19
CA ASN A 11 -60.73 -57.92 43.21
C ASN A 11 -59.23 -57.58 43.22
N CYS A 12 -58.49 -58.59 43.70
CA CYS A 12 -57.06 -58.68 43.85
C CYS A 12 -56.43 -58.98 42.48
N SER A 13 -56.10 -57.97 41.66
CA SER A 13 -55.30 -58.16 40.42
C SER A 13 -54.47 -56.94 39.95
N SER A 14 -54.36 -55.85 40.75
CA SER A 14 -53.68 -54.62 40.30
C SER A 14 -52.16 -54.56 40.54
N SER A 15 -51.56 -55.53 41.24
CA SER A 15 -50.11 -55.51 41.55
C SER A 15 -49.24 -56.08 40.43
N ILE A 16 -49.72 -57.01 39.59
CA ILE A 16 -48.89 -57.59 38.52
C ILE A 16 -48.81 -56.66 37.29
N SER A 17 -49.89 -55.96 36.94
CA SER A 17 -49.89 -55.01 35.81
C SER A 17 -49.06 -53.75 36.10
N ARG A 18 -49.04 -53.26 37.35
CA ARG A 18 -48.16 -52.14 37.75
C ARG A 18 -46.69 -52.55 37.78
N VAL A 19 -46.36 -53.78 38.19
CA VAL A 19 -44.97 -54.27 38.20
C VAL A 19 -44.47 -54.52 36.77
N ILE A 20 -45.30 -55.02 35.86
CA ILE A 20 -44.93 -55.18 34.43
C ILE A 20 -44.77 -53.82 33.75
N PHE A 21 -45.64 -52.83 34.02
CA PHE A 21 -45.51 -51.49 33.45
C PHE A 21 -44.29 -50.73 34.01
N LEU A 22 -43.98 -50.90 35.30
CA LEU A 22 -42.75 -50.34 35.90
C LEU A 22 -41.49 -51.02 35.37
N ALA A 23 -41.51 -52.35 35.19
CA ALA A 23 -40.40 -53.11 34.60
C ALA A 23 -40.19 -52.76 33.12
N LEU A 24 -41.26 -52.47 32.38
CA LEU A 24 -41.16 -52.01 30.99
C LEU A 24 -40.58 -50.59 30.89
N ILE A 25 -40.99 -49.68 31.79
CA ILE A 25 -40.42 -48.32 31.88
C ILE A 25 -38.94 -48.37 32.28
N LEU A 26 -38.55 -49.26 33.19
CA LEU A 26 -37.15 -49.45 33.59
C LEU A 26 -36.31 -50.09 32.48
N ALA A 27 -36.84 -51.06 31.73
CA ALA A 27 -36.15 -51.65 30.58
C ALA A 27 -35.92 -50.63 29.44
N LEU A 28 -36.87 -49.71 29.23
CA LEU A 28 -36.72 -48.64 28.22
C LEU A 28 -35.71 -47.56 28.64
N SER A 29 -35.52 -47.33 29.95
CA SER A 29 -34.55 -46.35 30.44
C SER A 29 -33.07 -46.77 30.29
N GLY A 30 -32.78 -48.07 30.14
CA GLY A 30 -31.44 -48.61 29.96
C GLY A 30 -30.87 -48.49 28.53
N CYS A 31 -31.73 -48.35 27.51
CA CYS A 31 -31.29 -48.31 26.11
C CYS A 31 -30.56 -47.01 25.74
N VAL A 32 -30.98 -45.89 26.31
CA VAL A 32 -30.41 -44.57 25.99
C VAL A 32 -28.95 -44.46 26.44
N GLY A 33 -28.60 -45.03 27.59
CA GLY A 33 -27.22 -45.06 28.08
C GLY A 33 -26.28 -45.89 27.19
N GLY A 34 -26.77 -47.01 26.66
CA GLY A 34 -26.04 -47.81 25.68
C GLY A 34 -25.82 -47.06 24.36
N ALA A 35 -26.88 -46.48 23.80
CA ALA A 35 -26.79 -45.67 22.58
C ALA A 35 -25.85 -44.46 22.72
N TRP A 36 -25.87 -43.80 23.89
CA TRP A 36 -24.94 -42.71 24.19
C TRP A 36 -23.49 -43.20 24.26
N LYS A 37 -23.22 -44.33 24.94
CA LYS A 37 -21.88 -44.92 24.99
C LYS A 37 -21.36 -45.25 23.59
N THR A 38 -22.18 -45.89 22.75
CA THR A 38 -21.82 -46.16 21.36
C THR A 38 -21.56 -44.87 20.58
N THR A 39 -22.35 -43.82 20.83
CA THR A 39 -22.14 -42.50 20.20
C THR A 39 -20.82 -41.86 20.62
N LEU A 40 -20.44 -41.98 21.91
CA LEU A 40 -19.16 -41.51 22.44
C LEU A 40 -17.97 -42.31 21.88
N GLU A 41 -18.14 -43.61 21.65
CA GLU A 41 -17.13 -44.48 21.05
C GLU A 41 -16.91 -44.17 19.57
N GLU A 42 -17.98 -43.87 18.82
CA GLU A 42 -17.87 -43.45 17.42
C GLU A 42 -17.31 -42.02 17.28
N ASP A 43 -17.68 -41.10 18.17
CA ASP A 43 -17.28 -39.69 18.21
C ASP A 43 -17.28 -38.98 16.85
N THR A 44 -18.34 -39.20 16.07
CA THR A 44 -18.51 -38.55 14.75
C THR A 44 -19.75 -37.66 14.72
N PRO A 45 -19.78 -36.62 13.86
CA PRO A 45 -21.00 -35.82 13.65
C PRO A 45 -22.23 -36.68 13.30
N ALA A 46 -22.05 -37.73 12.49
CA ALA A 46 -23.14 -38.61 12.09
C ALA A 46 -23.72 -39.39 13.29
N ALA A 47 -22.86 -39.85 14.20
CA ALA A 47 -23.26 -40.50 15.44
C ALA A 47 -24.09 -39.57 16.32
N TYR A 48 -23.63 -38.33 16.53
CA TYR A 48 -24.35 -37.33 17.34
C TYR A 48 -25.68 -36.92 16.70
N TYR A 49 -25.74 -36.77 15.37
CA TYR A 49 -27.01 -36.51 14.68
C TYR A 49 -28.00 -37.67 14.83
N ARG A 50 -27.53 -38.91 14.68
CA ARG A 50 -28.37 -40.11 14.89
C ARG A 50 -28.90 -40.15 16.32
N PHE A 51 -28.03 -39.92 17.30
CA PHE A 51 -28.41 -39.85 18.71
C PHE A 51 -29.44 -38.74 18.98
N MET A 52 -29.21 -37.52 18.49
CA MET A 52 -30.14 -36.40 18.67
C MET A 52 -31.50 -36.62 18.00
N ARG A 53 -31.53 -37.35 16.88
CA ARG A 53 -32.78 -37.72 16.18
C ARG A 53 -33.57 -38.76 16.96
N GLU A 54 -32.91 -39.75 17.54
CA GLU A 54 -33.54 -40.89 18.23
C GLU A 54 -33.80 -40.61 19.72
N HIS A 55 -33.03 -39.72 20.33
CA HIS A 55 -32.99 -39.46 21.78
C HIS A 55 -32.82 -37.96 22.14
N GLY A 56 -33.43 -37.06 21.37
CA GLY A 56 -33.28 -35.61 21.52
C GLY A 56 -33.85 -35.00 22.81
N ASP A 57 -34.70 -35.73 23.53
CA ASP A 57 -35.27 -35.37 24.83
C ASP A 57 -34.48 -35.96 26.02
N SER A 58 -33.43 -36.74 25.74
CA SER A 58 -32.63 -37.38 26.79
C SER A 58 -31.75 -36.39 27.56
N LYS A 59 -31.35 -36.79 28.78
CA LYS A 59 -30.37 -36.04 29.58
C LYS A 59 -29.00 -35.86 28.91
N TYR A 60 -28.71 -36.62 27.84
CA TYR A 60 -27.47 -36.53 27.07
C TYR A 60 -27.58 -35.63 25.85
N ALA A 61 -28.77 -35.11 25.52
CA ALA A 61 -28.98 -34.29 24.33
C ALA A 61 -28.11 -33.01 24.32
N VAL A 62 -27.92 -32.38 25.48
CA VAL A 62 -27.04 -31.20 25.61
C VAL A 62 -25.59 -31.56 25.31
N GLN A 63 -25.09 -32.68 25.86
CA GLN A 63 -23.72 -33.16 25.59
C GLN A 63 -23.53 -33.59 24.14
N ALA A 64 -24.54 -34.20 23.52
CA ALA A 64 -24.52 -34.57 22.11
C ALA A 64 -24.47 -33.31 21.21
N ARG A 65 -25.23 -32.26 21.56
CA ARG A 65 -25.20 -30.97 20.88
C ARG A 65 -23.84 -30.27 21.02
N GLU A 66 -23.32 -30.21 22.24
CA GLU A 66 -21.99 -29.70 22.56
C GLU A 66 -20.92 -30.39 21.71
N ARG A 67 -20.90 -31.72 21.66
CA ARG A 67 -19.93 -32.45 20.83
C ARG A 67 -20.14 -32.24 19.34
N LEU A 68 -21.39 -32.13 18.88
CA LEU A 68 -21.68 -31.83 17.49
C LEU A 68 -21.14 -30.45 17.09
N ASP A 69 -21.35 -29.42 17.90
CA ASP A 69 -20.88 -28.07 17.64
C ASP A 69 -19.35 -27.96 17.77
N PHE A 70 -18.74 -28.72 18.70
CA PHE A 70 -17.29 -28.93 18.74
C PHE A 70 -16.76 -29.48 17.41
N HIS A 71 -17.37 -30.54 16.87
CA HIS A 71 -16.92 -31.12 15.60
C HIS A 71 -17.11 -30.19 14.41
N LYS A 72 -18.20 -29.40 14.37
CA LYS A 72 -18.40 -28.36 13.36
C LYS A 72 -17.29 -27.32 13.41
N LEU A 73 -16.98 -26.82 14.61
CA LEU A 73 -15.94 -25.81 14.82
C LEU A 73 -14.54 -26.37 14.55
N LYS A 74 -14.25 -27.60 14.97
CA LYS A 74 -12.97 -28.27 14.68
C LYS A 74 -12.74 -28.47 13.18
N ARG A 75 -13.82 -28.72 12.41
CA ARG A 75 -13.76 -28.85 10.95
C ARG A 75 -13.57 -27.51 10.25
N ASN A 76 -14.17 -26.43 10.77
CA ASN A 76 -14.02 -25.08 10.23
C ASN A 76 -13.70 -24.08 11.36
N PRO A 77 -12.44 -24.05 11.84
CA PRO A 77 -12.07 -23.24 12.98
C PRO A 77 -12.25 -21.75 12.69
N SER A 78 -13.02 -21.08 13.56
CA SER A 78 -13.24 -19.63 13.51
C SER A 78 -13.36 -19.07 14.91
N LEU A 79 -12.89 -17.84 15.10
CA LEU A 79 -12.95 -17.20 16.42
C LEU A 79 -14.39 -16.86 16.83
N SER A 80 -15.21 -16.40 15.90
CA SER A 80 -16.63 -16.16 16.16
C SER A 80 -17.38 -17.45 16.51
N GLY A 81 -17.07 -18.56 15.83
CA GLY A 81 -17.61 -19.87 16.18
C GLY A 81 -17.16 -20.36 17.55
N PHE A 82 -15.91 -20.07 17.95
CA PHE A 82 -15.40 -20.38 19.27
C PHE A 82 -16.03 -19.54 20.37
N ASP A 83 -16.19 -18.24 20.17
CA ASP A 83 -16.87 -17.37 21.13
C ASP A 83 -18.33 -17.79 21.33
N ALA A 84 -19.03 -18.15 20.25
CA ALA A 84 -20.36 -18.72 20.33
C ALA A 84 -20.36 -20.04 21.13
N PHE A 85 -19.43 -20.95 20.84
CA PHE A 85 -19.29 -22.22 21.56
C PHE A 85 -19.01 -22.01 23.06
N ARG A 86 -18.09 -21.12 23.41
CA ARG A 86 -17.73 -20.79 24.81
C ARG A 86 -18.90 -20.15 25.55
N ASN A 87 -19.67 -19.28 24.88
CA ASN A 87 -20.84 -18.66 25.49
C ASN A 87 -21.98 -19.67 25.70
N GLU A 88 -22.17 -20.62 24.78
CA GLU A 88 -23.19 -21.68 24.90
C GLU A 88 -22.78 -22.77 25.91
N PHE A 89 -21.48 -23.10 25.98
CA PHE A 89 -20.92 -24.18 26.82
C PHE A 89 -19.72 -23.73 27.68
N PRO A 90 -19.89 -22.78 28.63
CA PRO A 90 -18.77 -22.14 29.34
C PRO A 90 -17.94 -23.07 30.24
N GLY A 91 -18.49 -24.22 30.64
CA GLY A 91 -17.80 -25.23 31.45
C GLY A 91 -17.31 -26.45 30.68
N SER A 92 -17.27 -26.39 29.34
CA SER A 92 -16.90 -27.53 28.49
C SER A 92 -15.40 -27.82 28.53
N ASP A 93 -15.01 -29.06 28.83
CA ASP A 93 -13.63 -29.53 28.69
C ASP A 93 -13.15 -29.56 27.23
N LEU A 94 -14.08 -29.52 26.27
CA LEU A 94 -13.77 -29.50 24.84
C LEU A 94 -13.19 -28.15 24.40
N ILE A 95 -13.36 -27.08 25.19
CA ILE A 95 -12.74 -25.78 24.95
C ILE A 95 -11.22 -25.93 24.84
N VAL A 96 -10.60 -26.67 25.77
CA VAL A 96 -9.14 -26.91 25.77
C VAL A 96 -8.71 -27.66 24.50
N GLN A 97 -9.54 -28.57 24.01
CA GLN A 97 -9.25 -29.34 22.79
C GLN A 97 -9.40 -28.52 21.51
N LEU A 98 -10.15 -27.42 21.53
CA LEU A 98 -10.30 -26.51 20.39
C LEU A 98 -9.11 -25.56 20.22
N HIS A 99 -8.36 -25.26 21.30
CA HIS A 99 -7.24 -24.31 21.25
C HIS A 99 -6.25 -24.58 20.09
N PRO A 100 -5.70 -25.79 19.90
CA PRO A 100 -4.76 -26.04 18.79
C PRO A 100 -5.36 -25.78 17.40
N ALA A 101 -6.65 -26.01 17.21
CA ALA A 101 -7.33 -25.76 15.93
C ALA A 101 -7.58 -24.26 15.67
N LEU A 102 -7.68 -23.47 16.74
CA LEU A 102 -7.93 -22.03 16.69
C LEU A 102 -6.67 -21.18 16.60
N GLU A 103 -5.52 -21.74 16.97
CA GLU A 103 -4.26 -20.99 17.01
C GLU A 103 -3.95 -20.30 15.66
N LYS A 104 -4.03 -21.04 14.55
CA LYS A 104 -3.77 -20.48 13.22
C LYS A 104 -4.79 -19.37 12.85
N PRO A 105 -6.12 -19.59 12.90
CA PRO A 105 -7.09 -18.52 12.68
C PRO A 105 -6.88 -17.30 13.59
N ALA A 106 -6.51 -17.52 14.85
CA ALA A 106 -6.24 -16.45 15.80
C ALA A 106 -5.01 -15.63 15.42
N PHE A 107 -3.93 -16.31 15.03
CA PHE A 107 -2.72 -15.66 14.53
C PHE A 107 -2.99 -14.89 13.23
N GLU A 108 -3.75 -15.46 12.29
CA GLU A 108 -4.11 -14.77 11.04
C GLU A 108 -5.02 -13.56 11.30
N MET A 109 -5.92 -13.62 12.29
CA MET A 109 -6.69 -12.44 12.70
C MET A 109 -5.78 -11.37 13.31
N ALA A 110 -4.88 -11.76 14.23
CA ALA A 110 -3.90 -10.83 14.82
C ALA A 110 -3.02 -10.19 13.74
N ARG A 111 -2.63 -10.97 12.72
CA ARG A 111 -1.90 -10.49 11.54
C ARG A 111 -2.73 -9.57 10.65
N ALA A 112 -4.01 -9.88 10.43
CA ALA A 112 -4.94 -9.06 9.68
C ALA A 112 -5.27 -7.75 10.41
N GLN A 113 -5.15 -7.70 11.73
CA GLN A 113 -5.23 -6.46 12.54
C GLN A 113 -3.90 -5.72 12.67
N GLY A 114 -2.77 -6.43 12.76
CA GLY A 114 -1.39 -5.93 12.60
C GLY A 114 -1.04 -4.80 13.57
N THR A 115 -1.73 -4.77 14.70
CA THR A 115 -1.40 -3.93 15.83
C THR A 115 -0.62 -4.75 16.84
N SER A 116 0.23 -4.09 17.62
CA SER A 116 0.91 -4.73 18.74
C SER A 116 -0.09 -5.36 19.70
N ALA A 117 -1.17 -4.64 20.03
CA ALA A 117 -2.25 -5.12 20.89
C ALA A 117 -2.84 -6.46 20.40
N ALA A 118 -3.13 -6.60 19.11
CA ALA A 118 -3.69 -7.83 18.55
C ALA A 118 -2.73 -9.02 18.68
N TYR A 119 -1.43 -8.83 18.45
CA TYR A 119 -0.43 -9.88 18.66
C TYR A 119 -0.27 -10.22 20.15
N ARG A 120 -0.34 -9.23 21.05
CA ARG A 120 -0.27 -9.46 22.51
C ARG A 120 -1.50 -10.21 23.01
N GLU A 121 -2.69 -9.91 22.49
CA GLU A 121 -3.92 -10.65 22.76
C GLU A 121 -3.81 -12.11 22.29
N PHE A 122 -3.29 -12.34 21.08
CA PHE A 122 -2.99 -13.68 20.60
C PHE A 122 -2.04 -14.43 21.55
N LEU A 123 -0.95 -13.80 21.98
CA LEU A 123 0.01 -14.41 22.90
C LEU A 123 -0.57 -14.75 24.28
N ALA A 124 -1.54 -13.97 24.75
CA ALA A 124 -2.26 -14.25 26.00
C ALA A 124 -3.16 -15.49 25.89
N GLY A 125 -3.75 -15.75 24.72
CA GLY A 125 -4.62 -16.90 24.47
C GLY A 125 -3.88 -18.18 24.02
N PHE A 126 -2.68 -18.05 23.46
CA PHE A 126 -1.93 -19.14 22.82
C PHE A 126 -0.46 -19.19 23.25
N THR A 127 -0.17 -18.98 24.54
CA THR A 127 1.20 -19.01 25.06
C THR A 127 1.85 -20.38 24.81
N GLY A 128 2.90 -20.42 23.98
CA GLY A 128 3.65 -21.64 23.67
C GLY A 128 3.13 -22.43 22.47
N GLY A 129 2.14 -21.92 21.74
CA GLY A 129 1.72 -22.49 20.47
C GLY A 129 2.74 -22.31 19.33
N ALA A 130 2.50 -22.98 18.20
CA ALA A 130 3.38 -22.98 17.03
C ALA A 130 3.63 -21.59 16.40
N PHE A 131 2.78 -20.60 16.67
CA PHE A 131 2.91 -19.23 16.17
C PHE A 131 3.37 -18.22 17.25
N SER A 132 3.62 -18.66 18.49
CA SER A 132 4.00 -17.76 19.59
C SER A 132 5.26 -16.94 19.30
N ASN A 133 6.36 -17.59 18.89
CA ASN A 133 7.62 -16.90 18.61
C ASN A 133 7.48 -15.87 17.48
N ARG A 134 6.75 -16.24 16.41
CA ARG A 134 6.44 -15.34 15.29
C ARG A 134 5.59 -14.15 15.75
N ALA A 135 4.54 -14.38 16.54
CA ALA A 135 3.68 -13.32 17.07
C ALA A 135 4.42 -12.39 18.02
N GLU A 136 5.31 -12.91 18.86
CA GLU A 136 6.17 -12.11 19.74
C GLU A 136 7.08 -11.18 18.93
N GLY A 137 7.77 -11.72 17.93
CA GLY A 137 8.60 -10.92 17.04
C GLY A 137 7.80 -9.85 16.30
N ASN A 138 6.62 -10.19 15.79
CA ASN A 138 5.74 -9.23 15.12
C ASN A 138 5.26 -8.13 16.08
N ALA A 139 4.85 -8.48 17.31
CA ALA A 139 4.46 -7.51 18.33
C ALA A 139 5.59 -6.52 18.61
N VAL A 140 6.80 -7.03 18.88
CA VAL A 140 7.98 -6.20 19.18
C VAL A 140 8.33 -5.28 18.01
N TYR A 141 8.24 -5.76 16.77
CA TYR A 141 8.50 -4.92 15.60
C TYR A 141 7.47 -3.79 15.45
N VAL A 142 6.17 -4.09 15.61
CA VAL A 142 5.10 -3.08 15.50
C VAL A 142 5.17 -2.07 16.66
N GLU A 143 5.41 -2.52 17.90
CA GLU A 143 5.58 -1.66 19.08
C GLU A 143 6.72 -0.66 18.91
N SER A 144 7.84 -1.12 18.33
CA SER A 144 8.99 -0.26 18.06
C SER A 144 8.83 0.64 16.82
N SER A 145 7.67 0.61 16.14
CA SER A 145 7.45 1.30 14.88
C SER A 145 8.52 0.97 13.83
N GLY A 146 8.90 -0.32 13.74
CA GLY A 146 9.99 -0.79 12.90
C GLY A 146 11.35 -0.21 13.27
N PHE A 147 11.59 0.01 14.57
CA PHE A 147 12.81 0.54 15.19
C PHE A 147 13.30 1.89 14.64
N GLY A 148 12.40 2.70 14.05
CA GLY A 148 12.82 3.89 13.28
C GLY A 148 13.82 3.55 12.16
N GLY A 149 13.96 2.26 11.82
CA GLY A 149 14.90 1.68 10.88
C GLY A 149 16.35 1.95 11.21
N ASP A 150 16.64 2.04 12.50
CA ASP A 150 18.00 1.87 12.97
C ASP A 150 18.51 0.49 12.54
N ALA A 151 19.54 0.48 11.70
CA ALA A 151 20.11 -0.75 11.17
C ALA A 151 20.71 -1.66 12.26
N ALA A 152 21.24 -1.10 13.36
CA ALA A 152 21.76 -1.91 14.45
C ALA A 152 20.63 -2.61 15.21
N LEU A 153 19.55 -1.89 15.53
CA LEU A 153 18.38 -2.47 16.18
C LEU A 153 17.67 -3.50 15.28
N LEU A 154 17.58 -3.23 13.98
CA LEU A 154 17.03 -4.18 13.00
C LEU A 154 17.88 -5.46 12.90
N ALA A 155 19.20 -5.36 12.98
CA ALA A 155 20.09 -6.53 13.01
C ALA A 155 19.80 -7.39 14.24
N SER A 156 19.86 -6.81 15.44
CA SER A 156 19.58 -7.51 16.69
C SER A 156 18.16 -8.08 16.75
N PHE A 157 17.18 -7.36 16.19
CA PHE A 157 15.81 -7.85 16.05
C PHE A 157 15.75 -9.11 15.18
N SER A 158 16.36 -9.08 13.99
CA SER A 158 16.33 -10.21 13.05
C SER A 158 17.04 -11.46 13.57
N GLU A 159 18.06 -11.29 14.40
CA GLU A 159 18.76 -12.39 15.07
C GLU A 159 17.90 -13.01 16.19
N ARG A 160 17.26 -12.16 17.01
CA ARG A 160 16.45 -12.61 18.15
C ARG A 160 15.12 -13.24 17.71
N TYR A 161 14.49 -12.68 16.68
CA TYR A 161 13.15 -13.03 16.23
C TYR A 161 13.14 -13.53 14.78
N ALA A 162 13.99 -14.52 14.48
CA ALA A 162 14.17 -15.04 13.11
C ALA A 162 12.87 -15.56 12.46
N GLU A 163 11.87 -15.96 13.25
CA GLU A 163 10.57 -16.44 12.77
C GLU A 163 9.54 -15.35 12.47
N SER A 164 9.81 -14.09 12.85
CA SER A 164 8.92 -12.95 12.59
C SER A 164 8.72 -12.73 11.09
N ASP A 165 7.51 -12.30 10.70
CA ASP A 165 7.21 -11.91 9.33
C ASP A 165 8.08 -10.73 8.85
N PHE A 166 8.67 -9.95 9.77
CA PHE A 166 9.51 -8.78 9.47
C PHE A 166 11.01 -9.08 9.40
N ALA A 167 11.46 -10.24 9.89
CA ALA A 167 12.89 -10.53 10.09
C ALA A 167 13.68 -10.53 8.77
N ALA A 168 13.14 -11.15 7.72
CA ALA A 168 13.79 -11.22 6.41
C ALA A 168 13.99 -9.82 5.80
N GLU A 169 13.00 -8.94 5.93
CA GLU A 169 13.08 -7.57 5.44
C GLU A 169 14.02 -6.71 6.30
N ALA A 170 14.07 -6.92 7.61
CA ALA A 170 15.05 -6.29 8.49
C ALA A 170 16.50 -6.62 8.04
N VAL A 171 16.83 -7.89 7.78
CA VAL A 171 18.16 -8.29 7.29
C VAL A 171 18.53 -7.57 5.98
N ARG A 172 17.59 -7.51 5.02
CA ARG A 172 17.83 -6.83 3.72
C ARG A 172 18.10 -5.34 3.91
N THR A 173 17.43 -4.71 4.85
CA THR A 173 17.64 -3.30 5.19
C THR A 173 18.99 -3.04 5.81
N VAL A 174 19.42 -3.87 6.75
CA VAL A 174 20.76 -3.77 7.33
C VAL A 174 21.82 -3.82 6.24
N LYS A 175 21.66 -4.75 5.28
CA LYS A 175 22.54 -4.86 4.12
C LYS A 175 22.49 -3.61 3.23
N ALA A 176 21.30 -3.09 2.91
CA ALA A 176 21.16 -1.89 2.08
C ALA A 176 21.80 -0.65 2.72
N VAL A 177 21.63 -0.46 4.03
CA VAL A 177 22.28 0.63 4.78
C VAL A 177 23.80 0.47 4.81
N ALA A 178 24.31 -0.75 5.01
CA ALA A 178 25.74 -1.04 4.95
C ALA A 178 26.32 -0.77 3.54
N GLU A 179 25.63 -1.19 2.48
CA GLU A 179 26.03 -0.90 1.09
C GLU A 179 26.01 0.61 0.79
N LYS A 180 25.02 1.36 1.29
CA LYS A 180 25.02 2.83 1.16
C LYS A 180 26.21 3.47 1.89
N ARG A 181 26.60 2.97 3.06
CA ARG A 181 27.74 3.51 3.82
C ARG A 181 29.08 3.21 3.16
N ALA A 182 29.23 2.01 2.59
CA ALA A 182 30.49 1.56 1.98
C ALA A 182 30.67 1.99 0.52
N GLY A 183 29.57 2.20 -0.21
CA GLY A 183 29.57 2.33 -1.67
C GLY A 183 29.17 3.70 -2.20
N GLN A 184 29.42 4.77 -1.46
CA GLN A 184 29.16 6.12 -1.95
C GLN A 184 30.18 6.51 -3.02
N PHE A 185 29.71 7.14 -4.08
CA PHE A 185 30.53 7.78 -5.10
C PHE A 185 30.04 9.19 -5.37
N ASP A 186 30.99 10.12 -5.46
CA ASP A 186 30.84 11.54 -5.78
C ASP A 186 31.33 11.88 -7.20
N GLN A 187 32.00 10.92 -7.85
CA GLN A 187 32.44 11.00 -9.23
C GLN A 187 31.84 9.87 -10.07
N ILE A 188 31.42 10.18 -11.29
CA ILE A 188 30.91 9.21 -12.26
C ILE A 188 31.72 9.35 -13.55
N GLY A 189 32.16 8.20 -14.07
CA GLY A 189 32.81 8.14 -15.38
C GLY A 189 31.76 8.10 -16.50
N LEU A 190 31.85 9.01 -17.47
CA LEU A 190 30.94 9.08 -18.62
C LEU A 190 31.53 8.32 -19.81
N VAL A 191 30.81 7.34 -20.34
CA VAL A 191 31.17 6.59 -21.54
C VAL A 191 30.12 6.87 -22.61
N LEU A 192 30.49 7.51 -23.72
CA LEU A 192 29.58 7.80 -24.83
C LEU A 192 29.84 6.91 -26.05
N LYS A 193 28.82 6.20 -26.49
CA LYS A 193 28.82 5.32 -27.67
C LYS A 193 27.82 5.83 -28.71
N ILE A 194 28.28 6.69 -29.60
CA ILE A 194 27.45 7.20 -30.70
C ILE A 194 27.68 6.33 -31.93
N ALA A 195 26.61 5.77 -32.49
CA ALA A 195 26.71 4.91 -33.66
C ALA A 195 27.38 5.67 -34.83
N ARG A 196 28.29 4.99 -35.56
CA ARG A 196 29.05 5.60 -36.67
C ARG A 196 28.16 6.19 -37.78
N GLY A 197 26.96 5.67 -37.94
CA GLY A 197 25.96 6.16 -38.91
C GLY A 197 25.18 7.39 -38.45
N THR A 198 25.37 7.87 -37.22
CA THR A 198 24.67 9.06 -36.70
C THR A 198 25.18 10.32 -37.40
N PRO A 199 24.32 11.09 -38.08
CA PRO A 199 24.70 12.39 -38.63
C PRO A 199 25.22 13.33 -37.53
N GLU A 200 26.22 14.15 -37.85
CA GLU A 200 26.82 15.11 -36.90
C GLU A 200 27.27 14.48 -35.55
N ALA A 201 27.78 13.25 -35.54
CA ALA A 201 28.11 12.50 -34.32
C ALA A 201 28.93 13.30 -33.27
N ASN A 202 29.88 14.14 -33.70
CA ASN A 202 30.66 15.00 -32.79
C ASN A 202 29.81 16.08 -32.11
N ARG A 203 28.85 16.67 -32.85
CA ARG A 203 27.91 17.67 -32.31
C ARG A 203 26.94 17.00 -31.34
N VAL A 204 26.45 15.80 -31.66
CA VAL A 204 25.63 14.98 -30.76
C VAL A 204 26.39 14.66 -29.48
N ARG A 205 27.66 14.23 -29.58
CA ARG A 205 28.52 13.98 -28.42
C ARG A 205 28.60 15.20 -27.52
N LYS A 206 28.96 16.34 -28.09
CA LYS A 206 29.11 17.60 -27.34
C LYS A 206 27.80 17.98 -26.64
N ALA A 207 26.67 17.95 -27.36
CA ALA A 207 25.36 18.29 -26.79
C ALA A 207 24.97 17.37 -25.61
N LEU A 208 25.22 16.07 -25.74
CA LEU A 208 24.96 15.11 -24.66
C LEU A 208 25.89 15.35 -23.46
N VAL A 209 27.20 15.54 -23.69
CA VAL A 209 28.18 15.84 -22.63
C VAL A 209 27.78 17.10 -21.87
N ASP A 210 27.56 18.21 -22.59
CA ASP A 210 27.22 19.51 -21.99
C ASP A 210 25.94 19.38 -21.14
N ARG A 211 24.92 18.68 -21.66
CA ARG A 211 23.64 18.48 -20.97
C ARG A 211 23.76 17.59 -19.73
N ILE A 212 24.49 16.48 -19.83
CA ILE A 212 24.70 15.55 -18.71
C ILE A 212 25.54 16.21 -17.62
N GLN A 213 26.58 16.95 -17.99
CA GLN A 213 27.42 17.70 -17.07
C GLN A 213 26.61 18.72 -16.29
N GLU A 214 25.77 19.53 -16.98
CA GLU A 214 24.87 20.48 -16.33
C GLU A 214 23.97 19.80 -15.28
N MET A 215 23.40 18.63 -15.60
CA MET A 215 22.55 17.88 -14.66
C MET A 215 23.32 17.34 -13.46
N MET A 216 24.53 16.80 -13.68
CA MET A 216 25.36 16.20 -12.63
C MET A 216 25.92 17.26 -11.67
N GLU A 217 26.32 18.43 -12.18
CA GLU A 217 26.79 19.55 -11.37
C GLU A 217 25.69 20.07 -10.42
N ARG A 218 24.44 20.14 -10.88
CA ARG A 218 23.30 20.58 -10.06
C ARG A 218 23.05 19.69 -8.84
N VAL A 219 23.37 18.39 -8.95
CA VAL A 219 23.25 17.40 -7.86
C VAL A 219 24.58 17.18 -7.12
N GLY A 220 25.63 17.91 -7.48
CA GLY A 220 26.95 17.85 -6.85
C GLY A 220 27.69 16.54 -7.09
N ILE A 221 27.58 15.99 -8.30
CA ILE A 221 28.37 14.84 -8.77
C ILE A 221 29.34 15.32 -9.85
N SER A 222 30.62 14.96 -9.71
CA SER A 222 31.63 15.27 -10.73
C SER A 222 31.56 14.26 -11.86
N LEU A 223 31.44 14.75 -13.09
CA LEU A 223 31.46 13.90 -14.29
C LEU A 223 32.88 13.85 -14.88
N VAL A 224 33.39 12.67 -15.17
CA VAL A 224 34.70 12.46 -15.79
C VAL A 224 34.50 11.73 -17.11
N GLU A 225 34.72 12.40 -18.25
CA GLU A 225 34.64 11.74 -19.56
C GLU A 225 35.74 10.69 -19.68
N ILE A 226 35.35 9.49 -20.14
CA ILE A 226 36.24 8.36 -20.34
C ILE A 226 36.46 8.18 -21.85
N PRO A 227 37.71 8.13 -22.32
CA PRO A 227 38.00 7.87 -23.73
C PRO A 227 37.55 6.46 -24.14
N ASP A 228 37.18 6.31 -25.42
CA ASP A 228 36.71 5.02 -25.98
C ASP A 228 37.72 3.87 -25.79
N VAL A 229 39.02 4.20 -25.69
CA VAL A 229 40.11 3.26 -25.44
C VAL A 229 40.89 3.69 -24.21
N ILE A 230 40.83 2.86 -23.16
CA ILE A 230 41.58 3.06 -21.92
C ILE A 230 42.81 2.13 -21.95
N PRO A 231 44.05 2.66 -21.92
CA PRO A 231 45.23 1.84 -21.73
C PRO A 231 45.14 1.03 -20.42
N ALA A 232 45.51 -0.25 -20.42
CA ALA A 232 45.34 -1.15 -19.27
C ALA A 232 45.91 -0.59 -17.95
N GLY A 233 47.01 0.16 -18.00
CA GLY A 233 47.64 0.81 -16.84
C GLY A 233 46.95 2.10 -16.34
N GLN A 234 45.91 2.59 -17.01
CA GLN A 234 45.20 3.83 -16.66
C GLN A 234 43.77 3.61 -16.16
N ALA A 235 43.26 2.38 -16.17
CA ALA A 235 41.87 2.10 -15.78
C ALA A 235 41.53 2.56 -14.35
N SER A 236 42.49 2.50 -13.43
CA SER A 236 42.34 2.95 -12.04
C SER A 236 42.26 4.46 -11.86
N ARG A 237 42.57 5.26 -12.90
CA ARG A 237 42.49 6.74 -12.85
C ARG A 237 41.07 7.27 -13.05
N TYR A 238 40.18 6.44 -13.57
CA TYR A 238 38.79 6.81 -13.80
C TYR A 238 37.92 6.38 -12.62
N PRO A 239 36.80 7.06 -12.34
CA PRO A 239 35.89 6.69 -11.27
C PRO A 239 35.49 5.20 -11.34
N ALA A 240 34.95 4.58 -10.30
CA ALA A 240 34.43 3.21 -10.47
C ALA A 240 33.08 3.23 -11.22
N ALA A 241 32.13 4.02 -10.73
CA ALA A 241 30.80 4.15 -11.31
C ALA A 241 30.85 4.65 -12.77
N ARG A 242 29.97 4.12 -13.61
CA ARG A 242 29.92 4.38 -15.05
C ARG A 242 28.52 4.83 -15.46
N LEU A 243 28.43 5.97 -16.14
CA LEU A 243 27.26 6.37 -16.89
C LEU A 243 27.54 6.08 -18.36
N GLU A 244 26.92 5.03 -18.87
CA GLU A 244 27.03 4.61 -20.26
C GLU A 244 25.89 5.23 -21.06
N VAL A 245 26.22 6.03 -22.07
CA VAL A 245 25.25 6.68 -22.96
C VAL A 245 25.47 6.16 -24.36
N SER A 246 24.48 5.50 -24.94
CA SER A 246 24.51 5.09 -26.35
C SER A 246 23.45 5.82 -27.15
N HIS A 247 23.80 6.26 -28.36
CA HIS A 247 22.86 6.89 -29.27
C HIS A 247 22.94 6.28 -30.66
N VAL A 248 21.78 5.98 -31.24
CA VAL A 248 21.65 5.47 -32.60
C VAL A 248 20.49 6.15 -33.33
N GLU A 249 20.71 6.50 -34.59
CA GLU A 249 19.66 6.96 -35.50
C GLU A 249 19.45 5.90 -36.58
N ARG A 250 18.18 5.57 -36.84
CA ARG A 250 17.79 4.61 -37.86
C ARG A 250 16.53 5.05 -38.58
N GLU A 251 16.50 4.79 -39.89
CA GLU A 251 15.26 4.93 -40.65
C GLU A 251 14.26 3.88 -40.19
N VAL A 252 13.06 4.32 -39.84
CA VAL A 252 11.94 3.43 -39.54
C VAL A 252 10.94 3.50 -40.69
N GLY A 253 10.76 2.36 -41.35
CA GLY A 253 9.76 2.21 -42.41
C GLY A 253 8.33 2.35 -41.88
N ARG A 254 7.34 2.15 -42.75
CA ARG A 254 5.93 2.07 -42.34
C ARG A 254 5.75 0.81 -41.47
N HIS A 255 5.73 0.97 -40.15
CA HIS A 255 5.20 -0.05 -39.25
C HIS A 255 3.78 0.34 -38.87
N VAL A 256 2.81 -0.43 -39.36
CA VAL A 256 1.41 -0.27 -39.03
C VAL A 256 1.16 -1.00 -37.73
N SER A 257 1.20 -0.30 -36.60
CA SER A 257 0.43 -0.73 -35.43
C SER A 257 -1.06 -0.58 -35.77
N ALA A 258 -1.91 -1.50 -35.32
CA ALA A 258 -3.32 -1.51 -35.71
C ALA A 258 -3.99 -0.17 -35.34
N GLY A 259 -4.33 0.64 -36.35
CA GLY A 259 -5.04 1.92 -36.18
C GLY A 259 -4.23 3.20 -36.48
N GLU A 260 -2.91 3.14 -36.66
CA GLU A 260 -2.11 4.34 -36.96
C GLU A 260 -1.42 4.28 -38.34
N LEU A 261 -1.67 5.28 -39.19
CA LEU A 261 -0.93 5.48 -40.45
C LEU A 261 0.48 6.02 -40.14
N ALA A 262 1.41 5.14 -39.80
CA ALA A 262 2.80 5.53 -39.55
C ALA A 262 3.49 5.95 -40.87
N ARG A 263 3.88 7.23 -40.97
CA ARG A 263 4.71 7.75 -42.08
C ARG A 263 6.18 7.34 -41.89
N PRO A 264 6.97 7.21 -42.98
CA PRO A 264 8.42 7.08 -42.88
C PRO A 264 9.00 8.17 -41.98
N ALA A 265 9.94 7.78 -41.13
CA ALA A 265 10.54 8.68 -40.14
C ALA A 265 11.96 8.25 -39.82
N LEU A 266 12.74 9.17 -39.27
CA LEU A 266 14.00 8.88 -38.63
C LEU A 266 13.76 8.76 -37.12
N LEU A 267 14.19 7.64 -36.52
CA LEU A 267 14.09 7.37 -35.08
C LEU A 267 15.49 7.49 -34.47
N GLY A 268 15.66 8.45 -33.56
CA GLY A 268 16.80 8.52 -32.66
C GLY A 268 16.46 7.83 -31.35
N GLU A 269 17.32 6.93 -30.91
CA GLU A 269 17.21 6.21 -29.66
C GLU A 269 18.46 6.49 -28.82
N THR A 270 18.26 7.08 -27.63
CA THR A 270 19.33 7.38 -26.67
C THR A 270 19.11 6.54 -25.41
N ALA A 271 19.98 5.57 -25.14
CA ALA A 271 19.96 4.77 -23.92
C ALA A 271 21.00 5.28 -22.92
N ILE A 272 20.62 5.36 -21.65
CA ILE A 272 21.44 5.77 -20.52
C ILE A 272 21.42 4.64 -19.50
N VAL A 273 22.59 4.12 -19.13
CA VAL A 273 22.75 3.05 -18.14
C VAL A 273 23.75 3.50 -17.08
N LEU A 274 23.31 3.59 -15.84
CA LEU A 274 24.18 3.84 -14.69
C LEU A 274 24.58 2.50 -14.07
N ARG A 275 25.88 2.22 -14.00
CA ARG A 275 26.47 1.04 -13.36
C ARG A 275 27.37 1.45 -12.21
N ASP A 276 27.47 0.56 -11.23
CA ASP A 276 28.37 0.70 -10.08
C ASP A 276 29.86 0.59 -10.44
N LYS A 277 30.19 -0.20 -11.48
CA LYS A 277 31.53 -0.40 -12.04
C LYS A 277 31.45 -0.84 -13.50
N PRO A 278 32.57 -0.85 -14.27
CA PRO A 278 32.58 -1.44 -15.61
C PRO A 278 32.04 -2.88 -15.57
N ASP A 279 31.10 -3.20 -16.46
CA ASP A 279 30.40 -4.49 -16.54
C ASP A 279 29.70 -4.93 -15.24
N GLY A 280 29.47 -3.98 -14.34
CA GLY A 280 28.85 -4.21 -13.05
C GLY A 280 27.33 -4.24 -13.09
N VAL A 281 26.74 -4.19 -11.90
CA VAL A 281 25.28 -4.19 -11.71
C VAL A 281 24.71 -2.87 -12.21
N VAL A 282 23.66 -2.97 -13.02
CA VAL A 282 22.86 -1.81 -13.44
C VAL A 282 22.14 -1.25 -12.22
N ILE A 283 22.44 0.00 -11.88
CA ILE A 283 21.76 0.77 -10.83
C ILE A 283 20.46 1.36 -11.40
N ALA A 284 20.54 1.96 -12.59
CA ALA A 284 19.41 2.56 -13.29
C ALA A 284 19.59 2.46 -14.82
N SER A 285 18.48 2.37 -15.56
CA SER A 285 18.50 2.31 -17.03
C SER A 285 17.32 3.05 -17.64
N ARG A 286 17.56 3.92 -18.63
CA ARG A 286 16.53 4.67 -19.34
C ARG A 286 16.80 4.71 -20.83
N THR A 287 15.72 4.73 -21.62
CA THR A 287 15.77 4.90 -23.07
C THR A 287 14.85 6.05 -23.47
N PHE A 288 15.37 6.95 -24.28
CA PHE A 288 14.66 8.11 -24.81
C PHE A 288 14.57 7.99 -26.32
N ASN A 289 13.39 8.24 -26.87
CA ASN A 289 13.12 8.11 -28.29
C ASN A 289 12.68 9.45 -28.86
N ILE A 290 13.19 9.81 -30.03
CA ILE A 290 12.73 10.95 -30.81
C ILE A 290 12.42 10.47 -32.23
N ARG A 291 11.19 10.73 -32.67
CA ARG A 291 10.74 10.40 -34.03
C ARG A 291 10.57 11.69 -34.81
N VAL A 292 11.23 11.80 -35.96
CA VAL A 292 11.12 12.93 -36.88
C VAL A 292 10.58 12.42 -38.19
N GLU A 293 9.41 12.92 -38.63
CA GLU A 293 8.88 12.57 -39.95
C GLU A 293 9.87 12.94 -41.04
N ASP A 294 9.99 12.12 -42.07
CA ASP A 294 10.95 12.29 -43.18
C ASP A 294 10.90 13.70 -43.80
N LYS A 295 9.69 14.26 -43.96
CA LYS A 295 9.49 15.63 -44.49
C LYS A 295 9.99 16.75 -43.56
N ALA A 296 10.09 16.48 -42.26
CA ALA A 296 10.55 17.43 -41.25
C ALA A 296 12.04 17.22 -40.90
N HIS A 297 12.65 16.13 -41.37
CA HIS A 297 14.06 15.86 -41.20
C HIS A 297 14.87 16.62 -42.26
N VAL A 298 15.99 17.20 -41.83
CA VAL A 298 16.95 17.83 -42.75
C VAL A 298 18.06 16.82 -43.01
N PRO A 299 18.24 16.34 -44.26
CA PRO A 299 19.27 15.36 -44.58
C PRO A 299 20.65 15.80 -44.10
N GLY A 300 21.41 14.87 -43.51
CA GLY A 300 22.73 15.13 -42.95
C GLY A 300 22.76 15.75 -41.56
N THR A 301 21.59 16.04 -40.96
CA THR A 301 21.49 16.53 -39.56
C THR A 301 20.97 15.44 -38.62
N SER A 302 21.42 15.47 -37.37
CA SER A 302 20.90 14.55 -36.33
C SER A 302 19.45 14.90 -35.99
N VAL A 303 18.62 13.88 -35.71
CA VAL A 303 17.25 14.10 -35.21
C VAL A 303 17.21 14.91 -33.91
N LEU A 304 18.28 14.88 -33.11
CA LEU A 304 18.41 15.64 -31.85
C LEU A 304 18.52 17.15 -32.06
N PHE A 305 18.69 17.61 -33.30
CA PHE A 305 18.70 19.03 -33.68
C PHE A 305 17.53 19.42 -34.59
N SER A 306 16.55 18.52 -34.76
CA SER A 306 15.32 18.80 -35.52
C SER A 306 14.41 19.80 -34.79
N ALA A 307 13.39 20.32 -35.48
CA ALA A 307 12.41 21.24 -34.90
C ALA A 307 11.60 20.65 -33.72
N VAL A 308 11.50 19.32 -33.62
CA VAL A 308 10.80 18.62 -32.53
C VAL A 308 11.73 18.23 -31.36
N SER A 309 13.03 18.49 -31.49
CA SER A 309 14.03 18.20 -30.46
C SER A 309 13.80 18.90 -29.11
N PRO A 310 13.17 20.08 -28.98
CA PRO A 310 12.93 20.69 -27.67
C PRO A 310 12.17 19.75 -26.72
N LYS A 311 11.17 19.02 -27.23
CA LYS A 311 10.43 18.02 -26.44
C LYS A 311 11.34 16.90 -25.94
N PHE A 312 12.22 16.38 -26.79
CA PHE A 312 13.20 15.39 -26.38
C PHE A 312 14.11 15.92 -25.27
N TRP A 313 14.61 17.16 -25.38
CA TRP A 313 15.52 17.73 -24.38
C TRP A 313 14.84 18.11 -23.06
N ASP A 314 13.53 18.36 -23.08
CA ASP A 314 12.70 18.54 -21.88
C ASP A 314 12.45 17.19 -21.16
N GLU A 315 12.27 16.11 -21.92
CA GLU A 315 12.06 14.75 -21.40
C GLU A 315 13.38 14.07 -20.98
N PHE A 316 14.47 14.34 -21.71
CA PHE A 316 15.79 13.77 -21.46
C PHE A 316 16.25 14.09 -20.03
N PHE A 317 16.59 13.04 -19.28
CA PHE A 317 17.13 13.17 -17.95
C PHE A 317 18.15 12.07 -17.65
N VAL A 318 19.03 12.33 -16.70
CA VAL A 318 20.04 11.38 -16.26
C VAL A 318 19.69 10.90 -14.86
N PRO A 319 19.48 9.58 -14.64
CA PRO A 319 19.27 9.05 -13.30
C PRO A 319 20.46 9.40 -12.39
N VAL A 320 20.16 9.98 -11.23
CA VAL A 320 21.18 10.37 -10.25
C VAL A 320 21.19 9.35 -9.12
N ALA A 321 22.25 8.59 -8.95
CA ALA A 321 22.43 7.77 -7.76
C ALA A 321 23.85 7.95 -7.25
N ARG A 322 24.01 7.94 -5.92
CA ARG A 322 25.33 8.06 -5.25
C ARG A 322 25.84 6.73 -4.74
N TRP A 323 25.04 5.67 -4.85
CA TRP A 323 25.33 4.31 -4.37
C TRP A 323 24.41 3.32 -5.10
N ARG A 324 24.52 2.03 -4.80
CA ARG A 324 23.68 0.96 -5.37
C ARG A 324 22.25 0.97 -4.79
N ASN A 325 21.51 2.04 -5.04
CA ASN A 325 20.17 2.23 -4.46
C ASN A 325 19.11 1.24 -4.97
N ASN A 326 19.38 0.51 -6.05
CA ASN A 326 18.56 -0.63 -6.48
C ASN A 326 18.43 -1.74 -5.42
N ARG A 327 19.33 -1.80 -4.43
CA ARG A 327 19.22 -2.70 -3.26
C ARG A 327 18.06 -2.38 -2.34
N SER A 328 17.60 -1.13 -2.34
CA SER A 328 16.38 -0.72 -1.61
C SER A 328 15.11 -1.11 -2.35
N ILE A 329 15.21 -1.44 -3.64
CA ILE A 329 14.06 -1.76 -4.48
C ILE A 329 13.74 -3.24 -4.36
N ARG A 330 12.46 -3.56 -4.25
CA ARG A 330 11.95 -4.93 -4.32
C ARG A 330 11.42 -5.17 -5.75
N PRO A 331 11.49 -6.41 -6.26
CA PRO A 331 10.87 -6.74 -7.54
C PRO A 331 9.41 -6.26 -7.57
N ALA A 332 8.95 -5.81 -8.73
CA ALA A 332 7.55 -5.42 -8.88
C ALA A 332 6.65 -6.64 -8.64
N LEU A 333 5.58 -6.43 -7.88
CA LEU A 333 4.53 -7.40 -7.59
C LEU A 333 3.42 -7.23 -8.64
N PRO A 334 3.28 -8.14 -9.61
CA PRO A 334 2.17 -8.09 -10.55
C PRO A 334 0.87 -8.47 -9.84
N LEU A 335 -0.17 -7.65 -9.99
CA LEU A 335 -1.50 -7.90 -9.42
C LEU A 335 -2.54 -8.38 -10.46
N GLY A 336 -2.17 -8.47 -11.74
CA GLY A 336 -3.03 -8.97 -12.81
C GLY A 336 -4.24 -8.08 -13.16
N ARG A 337 -4.36 -6.91 -12.50
CA ARG A 337 -5.42 -5.91 -12.69
C ARG A 337 -4.80 -4.52 -12.68
N ALA A 338 -5.39 -3.60 -13.45
CA ALA A 338 -4.96 -2.21 -13.46
C ALA A 338 -5.21 -1.55 -12.10
N ILE A 339 -4.20 -0.86 -11.58
CA ILE A 339 -4.23 -0.20 -10.28
C ILE A 339 -4.58 1.27 -10.47
N ILE A 340 -5.61 1.74 -9.78
CA ILE A 340 -6.06 3.14 -9.87
C ILE A 340 -5.41 4.01 -8.80
N ASP A 341 -5.46 3.54 -7.56
CA ASP A 341 -4.91 4.24 -6.41
C ASP A 341 -4.52 3.24 -5.33
N LEU A 342 -3.71 3.70 -4.37
CA LEU A 342 -3.36 2.92 -3.21
C LEU A 342 -3.19 3.82 -1.99
N ASP A 343 -3.35 3.23 -0.82
CA ASP A 343 -3.03 3.91 0.43
C ASP A 343 -2.45 2.94 1.46
N GLY A 344 -1.57 3.42 2.31
CA GLY A 344 -0.71 2.60 3.17
C GLY A 344 -0.80 2.99 4.62
N VAL A 345 -0.73 1.99 5.50
CA VAL A 345 -0.69 2.17 6.95
C VAL A 345 0.12 1.04 7.57
N GLY A 346 1.02 1.37 8.51
CA GLY A 346 1.85 0.36 9.17
C GLY A 346 2.64 -0.46 8.16
N ASP A 347 2.37 -1.77 8.09
CA ASP A 347 2.98 -2.75 7.19
C ASP A 347 2.06 -3.20 6.04
N ARG A 348 1.05 -2.39 5.71
CA ARG A 348 -0.01 -2.75 4.77
C ARG A 348 -0.24 -1.70 3.72
N VAL A 349 -0.86 -2.16 2.64
CA VAL A 349 -1.39 -1.31 1.58
C VAL A 349 -2.78 -1.80 1.19
N VAL A 350 -3.71 -0.87 1.01
CA VAL A 350 -4.96 -1.13 0.31
C VAL A 350 -4.79 -0.67 -1.13
N VAL A 351 -5.11 -1.55 -2.07
CA VAL A 351 -4.93 -1.34 -3.51
C VAL A 351 -6.30 -1.31 -4.19
N LEU A 352 -6.64 -0.18 -4.79
CA LEU A 352 -7.88 0.00 -5.55
C LEU A 352 -7.66 -0.36 -7.01
N PHE A 353 -8.53 -1.19 -7.56
CA PHE A 353 -8.54 -1.59 -8.96
C PHE A 353 -9.57 -0.81 -9.79
N GLU A 354 -9.46 -0.87 -11.12
CA GLU A 354 -10.30 -0.11 -12.07
C GLU A 354 -11.80 -0.41 -11.98
N ASP A 355 -12.17 -1.63 -11.58
CA ASP A 355 -13.56 -2.06 -11.39
C ASP A 355 -14.15 -1.68 -10.02
N GLY A 356 -13.37 -1.01 -9.16
CA GLY A 356 -13.81 -0.54 -7.85
C GLY A 356 -13.63 -1.55 -6.71
N ASP A 357 -13.17 -2.77 -7.00
CA ASP A 357 -12.72 -3.68 -5.96
C ASP A 357 -11.41 -3.19 -5.33
N PHE A 358 -11.13 -3.66 -4.13
CA PHE A 358 -9.81 -3.48 -3.54
C PHE A 358 -9.31 -4.70 -2.79
N GLU A 359 -7.99 -4.80 -2.67
CA GLU A 359 -7.32 -5.80 -1.84
C GLU A 359 -6.52 -5.11 -0.72
N LEU A 360 -6.58 -5.66 0.49
CA LEU A 360 -5.70 -5.32 1.60
C LEU A 360 -4.53 -6.31 1.59
N LEU A 361 -3.33 -5.82 1.36
CA LEU A 361 -2.10 -6.61 1.31
C LEU A 361 -1.23 -6.31 2.53
N GLY A 362 -0.79 -7.35 3.22
CA GLY A 362 0.28 -7.30 4.22
C GLY A 362 1.63 -7.49 3.54
N LEU A 363 2.55 -6.56 3.78
CA LEU A 363 3.86 -6.49 3.15
C LEU A 363 5.00 -6.45 4.19
N ALA A 364 4.82 -7.12 5.33
CA ALA A 364 5.87 -7.33 6.32
C ALA A 364 7.17 -7.88 5.69
N ASP A 365 7.03 -8.82 4.75
CA ASP A 365 8.04 -9.19 3.76
C ASP A 365 7.51 -8.85 2.35
N PRO A 366 7.99 -7.77 1.71
CA PRO A 366 7.55 -7.39 0.36
C PRO A 366 7.86 -8.43 -0.73
N LEU A 367 8.73 -9.42 -0.47
CA LEU A 367 8.99 -10.52 -1.40
C LEU A 367 7.98 -11.68 -1.24
N LYS A 368 7.18 -11.66 -0.18
CA LYS A 368 6.14 -12.64 0.14
C LYS A 368 4.87 -11.91 0.60
N PRO A 369 4.26 -11.08 -0.27
CA PRO A 369 3.05 -10.36 0.05
C PRO A 369 1.93 -11.34 0.42
N ILE A 370 1.13 -10.99 1.42
CA ILE A 370 -0.02 -11.80 1.84
C ILE A 370 -1.28 -10.98 1.67
N ARG A 371 -2.28 -11.53 0.97
CA ARG A 371 -3.61 -10.92 0.90
C ARG A 371 -4.35 -11.16 2.21
N LEU A 372 -4.59 -10.10 2.97
CA LEU A 372 -5.25 -10.12 4.26
C LEU A 372 -6.78 -10.06 4.11
N ALA A 373 -7.26 -9.29 3.14
CA ALA A 373 -8.68 -9.16 2.83
C ALA A 373 -8.89 -8.75 1.36
N ALA A 374 -10.09 -9.01 0.84
CA ALA A 374 -10.54 -8.53 -0.46
C ALA A 374 -11.97 -8.01 -0.33
N TYR A 375 -12.23 -6.86 -0.93
CA TYR A 375 -13.56 -6.27 -1.03
C TYR A 375 -14.02 -6.37 -2.49
N HIS A 376 -15.14 -7.07 -2.69
CA HIS A 376 -15.78 -7.22 -3.99
C HIS A 376 -17.09 -6.45 -4.00
N ARG A 377 -17.18 -5.42 -4.85
CA ARG A 377 -18.31 -4.49 -4.83
C ARG A 377 -19.58 -5.05 -5.47
N GLY A 378 -19.45 -6.10 -6.29
CA GLY A 378 -20.56 -6.78 -6.98
C GLY A 378 -21.14 -6.05 -8.19
N GLU A 379 -20.97 -4.72 -8.27
CA GLU A 379 -21.37 -3.88 -9.41
C GLU A 379 -20.13 -3.24 -10.07
N ASP A 380 -19.94 -3.46 -11.37
CA ASP A 380 -18.83 -2.89 -12.15
C ASP A 380 -19.13 -1.43 -12.52
N TYR A 381 -18.64 -0.50 -11.70
CA TYR A 381 -18.59 0.92 -12.06
C TYR A 381 -17.16 1.35 -12.29
N LYS A 382 -16.86 1.72 -13.53
CA LYS A 382 -15.49 1.94 -14.03
C LYS A 382 -14.88 3.29 -13.68
N LYS A 383 -15.27 3.92 -12.56
CA LYS A 383 -15.04 5.36 -12.36
C LYS A 383 -14.65 5.78 -10.94
N TRP A 384 -14.04 4.87 -10.19
CA TRP A 384 -13.33 5.21 -8.96
C TRP A 384 -11.96 5.78 -9.31
N THR A 385 -11.48 6.75 -8.54
CA THR A 385 -10.20 7.44 -8.83
C THR A 385 -9.28 7.53 -7.62
N GLY A 386 -9.76 7.19 -6.42
CA GLY A 386 -8.94 7.25 -5.22
C GLY A 386 -9.44 6.37 -4.08
N ILE A 387 -8.51 6.06 -3.18
CA ILE A 387 -8.73 5.26 -1.98
C ILE A 387 -7.99 5.88 -0.79
N ARG A 388 -8.58 5.82 0.41
CA ARG A 388 -7.94 6.28 1.65
C ARG A 388 -8.28 5.39 2.83
N ILE A 389 -7.30 5.14 3.69
CA ILE A 389 -7.50 4.43 4.96
C ILE A 389 -7.94 5.45 6.02
N LEU A 390 -9.01 5.13 6.74
CA LEU A 390 -9.63 5.94 7.79
C LEU A 390 -9.74 5.13 9.09
N GLY A 391 -8.60 4.82 9.71
CA GLY A 391 -8.54 3.93 10.87
C GLY A 391 -8.89 2.49 10.49
N ASP A 392 -9.99 1.96 11.02
CA ASP A 392 -10.54 0.62 10.71
C ASP A 392 -11.44 0.59 9.47
N ARG A 393 -11.60 1.74 8.81
CA ARG A 393 -12.39 1.92 7.59
C ARG A 393 -11.51 2.24 6.38
N VAL A 394 -12.08 2.06 5.20
CA VAL A 394 -11.53 2.46 3.91
C VAL A 394 -12.57 3.29 3.17
N ALA A 395 -12.16 4.43 2.66
CA ALA A 395 -12.95 5.26 1.75
C ALA A 395 -12.50 5.03 0.31
N ILE A 396 -13.39 4.62 -0.58
CA ILE A 396 -13.18 4.66 -2.03
C ILE A 396 -14.00 5.80 -2.63
N TYR A 397 -13.43 6.55 -3.57
CA TYR A 397 -14.07 7.75 -4.11
C TYR A 397 -13.72 8.02 -5.57
N GLY A 398 -14.61 8.71 -6.28
CA GLY A 398 -14.42 9.04 -7.69
C GLY A 398 -15.63 9.70 -8.35
N GLU A 399 -15.88 9.39 -9.63
CA GLU A 399 -17.02 9.97 -10.36
C GLU A 399 -18.38 9.49 -9.81
N GLU A 400 -18.43 8.29 -9.24
CA GLU A 400 -19.64 7.68 -8.70
C GLU A 400 -20.02 8.19 -7.30
N GLY A 401 -19.11 8.89 -6.62
CA GLY A 401 -19.32 9.43 -5.28
C GLY A 401 -18.28 8.92 -4.28
N LEU A 402 -18.75 8.43 -3.14
CA LEU A 402 -17.95 7.99 -1.99
C LEU A 402 -18.58 6.75 -1.39
N GLU A 403 -17.78 5.77 -1.04
CA GLU A 403 -18.19 4.59 -0.30
C GLU A 403 -17.23 4.31 0.84
N ILE A 404 -17.78 4.06 2.02
CA ILE A 404 -17.06 3.72 3.24
C ILE A 404 -17.25 2.23 3.48
N VAL A 405 -16.13 1.53 3.59
CA VAL A 405 -16.03 0.10 3.79
C VAL A 405 -15.36 -0.15 5.14
N ARG A 406 -15.95 -1.01 5.98
CA ARG A 406 -15.44 -1.37 7.30
C ARG A 406 -14.90 -2.79 7.28
N PHE A 407 -13.74 -3.02 7.89
CA PHE A 407 -13.26 -4.38 8.11
C PHE A 407 -13.93 -5.01 9.33
N THR A 408 -14.52 -6.20 9.15
CA THR A 408 -15.12 -7.01 10.22
C THR A 408 -14.39 -8.34 10.35
N GLY A 409 -14.71 -9.13 11.37
CA GLY A 409 -14.17 -10.49 11.53
C GLY A 409 -14.49 -11.44 10.37
N THR A 410 -15.51 -11.13 9.56
CA THR A 410 -15.87 -11.90 8.35
C THR A 410 -15.33 -11.29 7.06
N GLY A 411 -14.60 -10.16 7.13
CA GLY A 411 -14.07 -9.44 5.98
C GLY A 411 -14.62 -8.01 5.83
N PRO A 412 -14.23 -7.31 4.75
CA PRO A 412 -14.69 -5.96 4.47
C PRO A 412 -16.16 -5.94 4.05
N ILE A 413 -16.95 -5.04 4.63
CA ILE A 413 -18.36 -4.81 4.27
C ILE A 413 -18.60 -3.33 3.97
N ALA A 414 -19.44 -3.03 2.98
CA ALA A 414 -19.89 -1.67 2.73
C ALA A 414 -20.69 -1.15 3.93
N GLU A 415 -20.19 -0.12 4.60
CA GLU A 415 -20.87 0.54 5.72
C GLU A 415 -21.85 1.58 5.19
N LYS A 416 -21.43 2.41 4.22
CA LYS A 416 -22.25 3.49 3.68
C LYS A 416 -21.78 3.94 2.30
N THR A 417 -22.73 4.25 1.42
CA THR A 417 -22.47 4.79 0.08
C THR A 417 -23.22 6.11 -0.12
N TRP A 418 -22.52 7.09 -0.70
CA TRP A 418 -23.08 8.36 -1.16
C TRP A 418 -22.87 8.48 -2.67
N THR A 419 -23.97 8.64 -3.40
CA THR A 419 -23.94 8.68 -4.86
C THR A 419 -23.45 10.03 -5.38
N ARG A 420 -23.07 10.06 -6.66
CA ARG A 420 -22.82 11.30 -7.43
C ARG A 420 -23.96 12.31 -7.31
N GLY A 421 -25.21 11.86 -7.21
CA GLY A 421 -26.37 12.73 -7.02
C GLY A 421 -26.30 13.49 -5.69
N GLN A 422 -25.83 12.84 -4.63
CA GLN A 422 -25.72 13.42 -3.28
C GLN A 422 -24.49 14.34 -3.15
N ILE A 423 -23.30 13.84 -3.48
CA ILE A 423 -22.02 14.55 -3.22
C ILE A 423 -21.25 14.98 -4.47
N GLY A 424 -21.71 14.60 -5.66
CA GLY A 424 -20.99 14.86 -6.92
C GLY A 424 -19.78 13.94 -7.10
N ARG A 425 -18.96 14.25 -8.11
CA ARG A 425 -17.66 13.60 -8.31
C ARG A 425 -16.70 14.06 -7.22
N VAL A 426 -16.11 13.12 -6.49
CA VAL A 426 -15.09 13.36 -5.47
C VAL A 426 -13.72 13.26 -6.13
N LEU A 427 -12.84 14.22 -5.87
CA LEU A 427 -11.49 14.29 -6.43
C LEU A 427 -10.40 14.06 -5.37
N SER A 428 -10.68 14.43 -4.13
CA SER A 428 -9.79 14.20 -2.99
C SER A 428 -10.59 14.27 -1.70
N LEU A 429 -10.04 13.69 -0.65
CA LEU A 429 -10.60 13.77 0.69
C LEU A 429 -9.48 13.72 1.74
N THR A 430 -9.75 14.26 2.91
CA THR A 430 -8.84 14.24 4.07
C THR A 430 -9.62 14.24 5.37
N SER A 431 -9.07 13.66 6.42
CA SER A 431 -9.67 13.71 7.76
C SER A 431 -9.31 15.02 8.45
N LEU A 432 -10.25 15.55 9.23
CA LEU A 432 -10.07 16.68 10.12
C LEU A 432 -10.81 16.41 11.44
N GLY A 433 -10.08 15.89 12.42
CA GLY A 433 -10.71 15.28 13.60
C GLY A 433 -11.54 14.07 13.21
N ASP A 434 -12.79 14.02 13.69
CA ASP A 434 -13.75 12.96 13.40
C ASP A 434 -14.58 13.23 12.13
N GLU A 435 -14.43 14.41 11.52
CA GLU A 435 -15.07 14.78 10.27
C GLU A 435 -14.21 14.42 9.05
N LEU A 436 -14.86 14.09 7.94
CA LEU A 436 -14.25 13.89 6.64
C LEU A 436 -14.48 15.11 5.75
N VAL A 437 -13.40 15.73 5.28
CA VAL A 437 -13.44 16.84 4.33
C VAL A 437 -13.35 16.26 2.92
N ILE A 438 -14.39 16.49 2.12
CA ILE A 438 -14.54 15.98 0.77
C ILE A 438 -14.44 17.16 -0.20
N VAL A 439 -13.58 17.05 -1.22
CA VAL A 439 -13.51 18.04 -2.30
C VAL A 439 -13.76 17.43 -3.67
N GLY A 440 -14.46 18.18 -4.53
CA GLY A 440 -14.69 17.77 -5.90
C GLY A 440 -15.59 18.70 -6.70
N ALA A 441 -16.44 18.14 -7.56
CA ALA A 441 -17.27 18.89 -8.50
C ALA A 441 -18.35 19.76 -7.82
N LYS A 442 -18.82 19.38 -6.62
CA LYS A 442 -19.71 20.21 -5.79
C LYS A 442 -18.94 21.13 -4.84
N GLY A 443 -17.63 21.23 -4.97
CA GLY A 443 -16.77 22.00 -4.09
C GLY A 443 -16.42 21.27 -2.81
N MET A 444 -16.41 21.95 -1.67
CA MET A 444 -16.01 21.38 -0.39
C MET A 444 -17.24 21.04 0.46
N GLN A 445 -17.28 19.80 0.94
CA GLN A 445 -18.30 19.25 1.81
C GLN A 445 -17.65 18.62 3.03
N ILE A 446 -18.36 18.66 4.15
CA ILE A 446 -17.95 18.03 5.41
C ILE A 446 -18.95 16.92 5.68
N LEU A 447 -18.42 15.72 5.90
CA LEU A 447 -19.17 14.53 6.26
C LEU A 447 -18.80 14.13 7.68
N ASP A 448 -19.80 14.14 8.56
CA ASP A 448 -19.69 13.52 9.88
C ASP A 448 -19.99 12.02 9.74
N LEU A 449 -19.02 11.18 10.08
CA LEU A 449 -19.13 9.73 9.92
C LEU A 449 -20.05 9.08 10.96
N GLU A 450 -20.30 9.72 12.10
CA GLU A 450 -21.19 9.22 13.13
C GLU A 450 -22.65 9.55 12.79
N THR A 451 -22.93 10.83 12.53
CA THR A 451 -24.29 11.29 12.24
C THR A 451 -24.71 11.05 10.78
N ASN A 452 -23.75 10.71 9.91
CA ASN A 452 -23.93 10.57 8.46
C ASN A 452 -24.48 11.86 7.81
N THR A 453 -24.27 13.01 8.44
CA THR A 453 -24.73 14.30 7.92
C THR A 453 -23.67 14.90 7.01
N ILE A 454 -24.13 15.51 5.91
CA ILE A 454 -23.27 16.22 4.96
C ILE A 454 -23.67 17.67 4.92
N ARG A 455 -22.71 18.56 5.15
CA ARG A 455 -22.87 20.00 4.97
C ARG A 455 -21.89 20.53 3.93
N ARG A 456 -22.36 21.44 3.08
CA ARG A 456 -21.52 22.08 2.07
C ARG A 456 -20.93 23.37 2.64
N VAL A 457 -19.61 23.50 2.62
CA VAL A 457 -18.90 24.68 3.14
C VAL A 457 -18.34 25.58 2.03
N MET A 458 -18.11 25.03 0.82
CA MET A 458 -17.69 25.83 -0.34
C MET A 458 -18.32 25.32 -1.64
N ARG A 459 -18.71 26.23 -2.54
CA ARG A 459 -19.34 25.86 -3.82
C ARG A 459 -18.39 25.70 -5.01
N ARG A 460 -17.16 26.21 -4.89
CA ARG A 460 -16.14 26.22 -5.95
C ARG A 460 -15.59 24.83 -6.20
N VAL A 461 -15.38 24.43 -7.46
CA VAL A 461 -14.70 23.17 -7.80
C VAL A 461 -13.27 23.19 -7.27
N LEU A 462 -12.90 22.16 -6.52
CA LEU A 462 -11.58 21.99 -5.92
C LEU A 462 -10.98 20.67 -6.40
N LYS A 463 -9.66 20.63 -6.56
CA LYS A 463 -8.93 19.49 -7.13
C LYS A 463 -8.37 18.56 -6.05
N SER A 464 -7.76 19.13 -5.01
CA SER A 464 -7.21 18.35 -3.90
C SER A 464 -7.24 19.12 -2.59
N VAL A 465 -7.25 18.38 -1.48
CA VAL A 465 -7.28 18.87 -0.10
C VAL A 465 -6.38 18.01 0.78
N ALA A 466 -5.74 18.64 1.76
CA ALA A 466 -4.99 18.00 2.83
C ALA A 466 -5.13 18.81 4.12
N SER A 467 -4.89 18.20 5.28
CA SER A 467 -4.93 18.87 6.58
C SER A 467 -3.52 19.09 7.16
N ALA A 468 -3.34 20.23 7.82
CA ALA A 468 -2.15 20.66 8.55
C ALA A 468 -2.58 21.05 9.98
N GLY A 469 -2.82 20.07 10.84
CA GLY A 469 -3.50 20.31 12.11
C GLY A 469 -4.97 20.68 11.86
N ASP A 470 -5.40 21.82 12.38
CA ASP A 470 -6.75 22.39 12.19
C ASP A 470 -6.93 23.14 10.86
N THR A 471 -5.83 23.37 10.13
CA THR A 471 -5.81 24.12 8.90
C THR A 471 -5.96 23.20 7.70
N LEU A 472 -6.93 23.50 6.83
CA LEU A 472 -7.08 22.88 5.53
C LEU A 472 -6.23 23.60 4.50
N VAL A 473 -5.50 22.81 3.71
CA VAL A 473 -4.73 23.26 2.56
C VAL A 473 -5.35 22.65 1.31
N PHE A 474 -5.82 23.46 0.38
CA PHE A 474 -6.54 22.99 -0.80
C PHE A 474 -6.21 23.77 -2.07
N VAL A 475 -6.42 23.13 -3.22
CA VAL A 475 -6.09 23.68 -4.54
C VAL A 475 -7.27 23.58 -5.52
N ASP A 476 -7.34 24.51 -6.47
CA ASP A 476 -8.45 24.64 -7.42
C ASP A 476 -8.02 24.58 -8.90
N GLY A 477 -6.74 24.32 -9.19
CA GLY A 477 -6.17 24.38 -10.54
C GLY A 477 -5.50 25.71 -10.91
N GLU A 478 -5.50 26.72 -10.04
CA GLU A 478 -4.79 27.99 -10.26
C GLU A 478 -4.09 28.51 -8.99
N SER A 479 -4.68 28.30 -7.83
CA SER A 479 -4.22 28.79 -6.54
C SER A 479 -4.19 27.68 -5.49
N ILE A 480 -3.41 27.92 -4.44
CA ILE A 480 -3.50 27.22 -3.17
C ILE A 480 -4.15 28.14 -2.14
N TYR A 481 -4.99 27.56 -1.29
CA TYR A 481 -5.69 28.23 -0.20
C TYR A 481 -5.39 27.54 1.11
N LEU A 482 -5.34 28.33 2.17
CA LEU A 482 -5.24 27.85 3.55
C LEU A 482 -6.43 28.41 4.33
N SER A 483 -7.15 27.57 5.07
CA SER A 483 -8.28 28.02 5.89
C SER A 483 -8.63 27.05 7.01
N THR A 484 -9.33 27.53 8.03
CA THR A 484 -10.05 26.68 9.00
C THR A 484 -11.50 26.48 8.56
N LEU A 485 -12.20 25.50 9.13
CA LEU A 485 -13.63 25.28 8.85
C LEU A 485 -14.51 26.49 9.21
N ASP A 486 -14.21 27.16 10.32
CA ASP A 486 -14.97 28.32 10.79
C ASP A 486 -14.92 29.47 9.78
N LEU A 487 -13.72 29.79 9.29
CA LEU A 487 -13.55 30.82 8.27
C LEU A 487 -14.21 30.42 6.95
N LEU A 488 -14.17 29.13 6.58
CA LEU A 488 -14.84 28.65 5.38
C LEU A 488 -16.37 28.77 5.48
N ALA A 489 -16.96 28.57 6.66
CA ALA A 489 -18.38 28.81 6.88
C ALA A 489 -18.78 30.28 6.63
N GLU A 490 -17.85 31.21 6.86
CA GLU A 490 -17.98 32.64 6.55
C GLU A 490 -17.59 32.99 5.10
N ASN A 491 -17.27 32.00 4.25
CA ASN A 491 -16.69 32.18 2.92
C ASN A 491 -15.37 32.97 2.90
N ARG A 492 -14.58 32.84 3.97
CA ARG A 492 -13.26 33.46 4.12
C ARG A 492 -12.17 32.39 4.06
N VAL A 493 -10.97 32.83 3.70
CA VAL A 493 -9.75 32.01 3.74
C VAL A 493 -8.70 32.76 4.54
N VAL A 494 -7.82 32.02 5.22
CA VAL A 494 -6.69 32.59 5.96
C VAL A 494 -5.68 33.20 4.98
N ALA A 495 -5.34 32.47 3.93
CA ALA A 495 -4.41 32.92 2.90
C ALA A 495 -4.73 32.29 1.53
N GLN A 496 -4.34 33.00 0.48
CA GLN A 496 -4.35 32.51 -0.89
C GLN A 496 -3.00 32.84 -1.55
N MET A 497 -2.42 31.86 -2.24
CA MET A 497 -1.26 32.07 -3.09
C MET A 497 -1.57 31.63 -4.52
N LYS A 498 -1.45 32.56 -5.47
CA LYS A 498 -1.65 32.30 -6.90
C LYS A 498 -0.42 31.60 -7.47
N LEU A 499 -0.60 30.39 -7.99
CA LEU A 499 0.47 29.60 -8.61
C LEU A 499 0.42 29.70 -10.15
N GLY A 500 -0.74 30.06 -10.69
CA GLY A 500 -0.98 30.29 -12.12
C GLY A 500 -1.39 29.03 -12.88
N LYS A 501 -2.13 29.23 -13.97
CA LYS A 501 -2.66 28.13 -14.81
C LYS A 501 -1.56 27.30 -15.46
N THR A 502 -0.41 27.90 -15.77
CA THR A 502 0.75 27.20 -16.32
C THR A 502 1.32 26.19 -15.33
N PHE A 503 1.29 26.50 -14.02
CA PHE A 503 1.66 25.51 -13.01
C PHE A 503 0.56 24.45 -12.84
N GLY A 504 -0.70 24.90 -12.80
CA GLY A 504 -1.88 24.03 -12.76
C GLY A 504 -1.92 23.12 -11.53
N PRO A 505 -1.99 23.67 -10.30
CA PRO A 505 -1.95 22.86 -9.08
C PRO A 505 -3.11 21.87 -9.04
N ASN A 506 -2.78 20.57 -9.07
CA ASN A 506 -3.75 19.49 -9.15
C ASN A 506 -3.83 18.68 -7.86
N ASN A 507 -2.69 18.43 -7.21
CA ASN A 507 -2.62 17.64 -5.99
C ASN A 507 -1.88 18.42 -4.89
N VAL A 508 -2.25 18.18 -3.63
CA VAL A 508 -1.58 18.75 -2.46
C VAL A 508 -1.44 17.69 -1.38
N ARG A 509 -0.25 17.60 -0.79
CA ARG A 509 0.08 16.75 0.36
C ARG A 509 0.69 17.62 1.44
N VAL A 510 0.27 17.47 2.69
CA VAL A 510 0.89 18.15 3.83
C VAL A 510 1.80 17.16 4.56
N LEU A 511 3.08 17.54 4.74
CA LEU A 511 4.15 16.71 5.28
C LEU A 511 4.96 17.51 6.31
N GLU A 512 4.64 17.34 7.61
CA GLU A 512 5.29 18.01 8.75
C GLU A 512 5.41 19.55 8.59
N GLY A 513 4.28 20.23 8.40
CA GLY A 513 4.23 21.69 8.31
C GLY A 513 4.67 22.28 6.96
N ALA A 514 4.99 21.44 5.97
CA ALA A 514 5.14 21.86 4.58
C ALA A 514 4.04 21.25 3.70
N ALA A 515 3.45 22.03 2.81
CA ALA A 515 2.59 21.53 1.75
C ALA A 515 3.42 21.34 0.47
N ILE A 516 3.34 20.15 -0.12
CA ILE A 516 3.86 19.86 -1.46
C ILE A 516 2.68 19.89 -2.42
N VAL A 517 2.70 20.86 -3.32
CA VAL A 517 1.71 20.99 -4.39
C VAL A 517 2.33 20.49 -5.68
N THR A 518 1.63 19.60 -6.38
CA THR A 518 2.06 19.07 -7.68
C THR A 518 1.07 19.44 -8.78
N GLY A 519 1.58 19.56 -10.00
CA GLY A 519 0.81 19.90 -11.20
C GLY A 519 1.66 19.73 -12.46
N PRO A 520 1.10 20.02 -13.65
CA PRO A 520 1.83 19.90 -14.92
C PRO A 520 3.10 20.77 -14.99
N GLY A 521 3.20 21.82 -14.17
CA GLY A 521 4.41 22.65 -14.05
C GLY A 521 5.47 22.14 -13.07
N GLY A 522 5.27 20.97 -12.46
CA GLY A 522 6.21 20.30 -11.54
C GLY A 522 5.71 20.27 -10.10
N ALA A 523 6.57 20.59 -9.13
CA ALA A 523 6.23 20.61 -7.71
C ALA A 523 6.67 21.92 -7.02
N ILE A 524 5.87 22.40 -6.07
CA ILE A 524 6.19 23.55 -5.21
C ILE A 524 6.08 23.11 -3.76
N VAL A 525 7.11 23.43 -2.97
CA VAL A 525 7.14 23.20 -1.52
C VAL A 525 6.80 24.52 -0.83
N ILE A 526 5.80 24.50 0.05
CA ILE A 526 5.26 25.67 0.71
C ILE A 526 5.30 25.44 2.22
N ASP A 527 5.94 26.32 2.96
CA ASP A 527 5.84 26.33 4.42
C ASP A 527 4.43 26.76 4.83
N VAL A 528 3.74 25.90 5.57
CA VAL A 528 2.38 26.12 6.06
C VAL A 528 2.32 26.15 7.59
N ARG A 529 3.46 26.19 8.29
CA ARG A 529 3.51 26.32 9.76
C ARG A 529 2.88 27.62 10.24
N ASN A 530 2.96 28.68 9.44
CA ASN A 530 2.21 29.91 9.66
C ASN A 530 1.18 30.07 8.54
N PRO A 531 -0.07 29.61 8.74
CA PRO A 531 -1.06 29.60 7.67
C PRO A 531 -1.47 31.01 7.20
N ALA A 532 -1.28 32.04 8.03
CA ALA A 532 -1.53 33.44 7.66
C ALA A 532 -0.47 34.03 6.71
N LYS A 533 0.71 33.41 6.64
CA LYS A 533 1.84 33.87 5.81
C LYS A 533 2.56 32.68 5.17
N PRO A 534 1.87 31.89 4.32
CA PRO A 534 2.49 30.76 3.65
C PRO A 534 3.65 31.23 2.78
N LYS A 535 4.75 30.48 2.74
CA LYS A 535 5.96 30.85 2.01
C LYS A 535 6.40 29.73 1.08
N ALA A 536 6.57 30.02 -0.20
CA ALA A 536 7.22 29.09 -1.12
C ALA A 536 8.70 28.91 -0.71
N LEU A 537 9.06 27.68 -0.33
CA LEU A 537 10.41 27.30 0.05
C LEU A 537 11.25 26.90 -1.17
N ALA A 538 10.64 26.16 -2.11
CA ALA A 538 11.30 25.67 -3.30
C ALA A 538 10.30 25.46 -4.45
N LYS A 539 10.81 25.53 -5.67
CA LYS A 539 10.09 25.22 -6.90
C LYS A 539 10.91 24.25 -7.72
N HIS A 540 10.31 23.12 -8.06
CA HIS A 540 10.87 22.09 -8.92
C HIS A 540 10.09 22.10 -10.23
N LEU A 541 10.70 22.58 -11.30
CA LEU A 541 10.04 22.68 -12.60
C LEU A 541 9.98 21.29 -13.27
N THR A 542 8.98 21.05 -14.10
CA THR A 542 8.82 19.80 -14.88
C THR A 542 10.09 19.43 -15.66
N ARG A 543 10.79 20.40 -16.25
CA ARG A 543 12.08 20.14 -16.92
C ARG A 543 13.16 19.54 -16.00
N ASP A 544 13.10 19.85 -14.70
CA ASP A 544 14.09 19.46 -13.71
C ASP A 544 13.71 18.17 -12.98
N VAL A 545 12.41 17.88 -12.80
CA VAL A 545 11.93 16.71 -12.04
C VAL A 545 10.98 15.78 -12.81
N GLY A 546 10.67 16.08 -14.07
CA GLY A 546 9.63 15.40 -14.84
C GLY A 546 8.21 15.77 -14.37
N ASP A 547 7.22 15.08 -14.93
CA ASP A 547 5.83 15.20 -14.47
C ASP A 547 5.71 14.50 -13.13
N ILE A 548 5.41 15.26 -12.08
CA ILE A 548 5.24 14.74 -10.72
C ILE A 548 3.75 14.51 -10.47
N VAL A 549 3.41 13.27 -10.16
CA VAL A 549 2.02 12.88 -9.93
C VAL A 549 1.68 12.95 -8.44
N ASP A 550 2.59 12.52 -7.58
CA ASP A 550 2.37 12.50 -6.13
C ASP A 550 3.68 12.72 -5.36
N ALA A 551 3.55 12.97 -4.06
CA ALA A 551 4.66 13.16 -3.16
C ALA A 551 4.36 12.57 -1.79
N THR A 552 5.40 12.12 -1.10
CA THR A 552 5.26 11.64 0.26
C THR A 552 6.52 11.88 1.09
N ARG A 553 6.46 11.58 2.38
CA ARG A 553 7.57 11.75 3.31
C ARG A 553 7.75 10.51 4.15
N VAL A 554 8.99 10.03 4.22
CA VAL A 554 9.38 8.96 5.13
C VAL A 554 10.59 9.44 5.91
N ARG A 555 10.45 9.50 7.24
CA ARG A 555 11.54 9.82 8.18
C ARG A 555 12.31 11.09 7.83
N GLY A 556 11.58 12.20 7.68
CA GLY A 556 12.20 13.50 7.39
C GLY A 556 12.56 13.73 5.92
N ARG A 557 12.54 12.69 5.08
CA ARG A 557 12.88 12.79 3.65
C ARG A 557 11.64 12.84 2.79
N VAL A 558 11.63 13.80 1.87
CA VAL A 558 10.57 13.94 0.88
C VAL A 558 10.93 13.16 -0.37
N PHE A 559 9.95 12.41 -0.86
CA PHE A 559 10.03 11.65 -2.10
C PHE A 559 8.97 12.17 -3.08
N LEU A 560 9.37 12.44 -4.30
CA LEU A 560 8.49 12.77 -5.42
C LEU A 560 8.37 11.55 -6.32
N VAL A 561 7.18 11.25 -6.83
CA VAL A 561 6.96 10.16 -7.79
C VAL A 561 6.36 10.68 -9.09
N GLY A 562 6.81 10.13 -10.22
CA GLY A 562 6.31 10.53 -11.54
C GLY A 562 7.04 9.85 -12.70
N THR A 563 7.15 10.53 -13.84
CA THR A 563 7.73 9.98 -15.08
C THR A 563 9.22 9.63 -14.96
N ARG A 564 9.94 10.29 -14.04
CA ARG A 564 11.36 10.00 -13.76
C ARG A 564 11.57 8.97 -12.65
N GLY A 565 10.51 8.26 -12.25
CA GLY A 565 10.50 7.35 -11.11
C GLY A 565 10.45 8.07 -9.78
N LEU A 566 11.12 7.53 -8.78
CA LEU A 566 11.06 8.02 -7.40
C LEU A 566 12.28 8.89 -7.12
N GLN A 567 12.08 10.16 -6.79
CA GLN A 567 13.13 11.14 -6.58
C GLN A 567 13.18 11.59 -5.12
N VAL A 568 14.35 11.56 -4.52
CA VAL A 568 14.58 11.98 -3.14
C VAL A 568 15.01 13.44 -3.14
N LEU A 569 14.26 14.33 -2.49
CA LEU A 569 14.69 15.71 -2.30
C LEU A 569 15.73 15.80 -1.19
N ASN A 570 16.68 16.73 -1.32
CA ASN A 570 17.63 17.04 -0.26
C ASN A 570 16.93 17.64 0.99
N ARG A 571 17.66 17.79 2.09
CA ARG A 571 17.09 18.29 3.37
C ARG A 571 16.50 19.69 3.28
N SER A 572 17.06 20.56 2.45
CA SER A 572 16.52 21.91 2.23
C SER A 572 15.34 21.92 1.26
N LEU A 573 14.96 20.77 0.71
CA LEU A 573 13.89 20.59 -0.27
C LEU A 573 14.10 21.44 -1.55
N THR A 574 15.33 21.83 -1.87
CA THR A 574 15.63 22.77 -2.97
C THR A 574 16.09 22.06 -4.23
N ARG A 575 16.52 20.79 -4.15
CA ARG A 575 16.94 19.99 -5.29
C ARG A 575 16.71 18.50 -5.05
N VAL A 576 16.69 17.74 -6.14
CA VAL A 576 16.77 16.28 -6.12
C VAL A 576 18.20 15.88 -5.71
N GLU A 577 18.31 14.99 -4.74
CA GLU A 577 19.58 14.42 -4.27
C GLU A 577 19.86 13.08 -4.98
N GLU A 578 18.84 12.25 -5.12
CA GLU A 578 18.93 10.92 -5.75
C GLU A 578 17.63 10.58 -6.50
N THR A 579 17.74 9.70 -7.48
CA THR A 579 16.67 9.07 -8.25
C THR A 579 16.76 7.56 -8.03
N ILE A 580 15.63 6.93 -7.78
CA ILE A 580 15.47 5.50 -7.54
C ILE A 580 14.69 4.94 -8.72
N ASP A 581 15.28 3.97 -9.40
CA ASP A 581 14.74 3.43 -10.65
C ASP A 581 13.57 2.46 -10.41
N VAL A 582 12.38 3.03 -10.22
CA VAL A 582 11.12 2.29 -10.10
C VAL A 582 10.28 2.33 -11.38
N GLY A 583 10.82 2.75 -12.50
CA GLY A 583 10.03 3.06 -13.71
C GLY A 583 9.09 4.26 -13.52
N GLU A 584 8.22 4.52 -14.50
CA GLU A 584 7.15 5.51 -14.37
C GLU A 584 6.10 5.00 -13.39
N ARG A 585 5.67 5.85 -12.46
CA ARG A 585 4.73 5.46 -11.40
C ARG A 585 3.72 6.57 -11.18
N ASN A 586 2.47 6.17 -10.96
CA ASN A 586 1.33 7.08 -10.86
C ASN A 586 0.98 7.43 -9.41
N ARG A 587 1.41 6.62 -8.44
CA ARG A 587 1.11 6.82 -7.01
C ARG A 587 2.27 6.44 -6.12
N VAL A 588 2.29 7.05 -4.93
CA VAL A 588 3.18 6.66 -3.84
C VAL A 588 2.45 6.78 -2.51
N THR A 589 2.58 5.80 -1.64
CA THR A 589 2.17 5.89 -0.24
C THR A 589 3.28 5.39 0.69
N VAL A 590 3.11 5.67 1.98
CA VAL A 590 4.02 5.23 3.03
C VAL A 590 3.47 3.97 3.67
N MET A 591 4.36 3.03 3.91
CA MET A 591 4.10 1.84 4.69
C MET A 591 5.21 1.70 5.72
N GLY A 592 5.05 2.40 6.84
CA GLY A 592 6.04 2.47 7.91
C GLY A 592 7.34 3.11 7.40
N ARG A 593 8.32 2.27 7.07
CA ARG A 593 9.65 2.68 6.56
C ARG A 593 9.83 2.48 5.06
N HIS A 594 8.85 1.86 4.43
CA HIS A 594 8.83 1.58 3.03
C HIS A 594 7.96 2.60 2.31
N LEU A 595 8.26 2.77 1.03
CA LEU A 595 7.43 3.45 0.06
C LEU A 595 6.82 2.37 -0.82
N VAL A 596 5.52 2.46 -1.07
CA VAL A 596 4.83 1.61 -2.05
C VAL A 596 4.42 2.49 -3.20
N THR A 597 4.91 2.16 -4.39
CA THR A 597 4.57 2.84 -5.64
C THR A 597 3.76 1.91 -6.53
N SER A 598 2.93 2.46 -7.42
CA SER A 598 2.20 1.67 -8.39
C SER A 598 2.10 2.31 -9.76
N ASP A 599 1.88 1.46 -10.75
CA ASP A 599 1.40 1.78 -12.08
C ASP A 599 0.52 0.63 -12.60
N ASP A 600 0.31 0.59 -13.92
CA ASP A 600 -0.46 -0.45 -14.61
C ASP A 600 0.20 -1.84 -14.56
N SER A 601 1.51 -1.92 -14.27
CA SER A 601 2.27 -3.19 -14.20
C SER A 601 2.21 -3.87 -12.83
N GLY A 602 1.91 -3.12 -11.77
CA GLY A 602 1.81 -3.67 -10.41
C GLY A 602 2.29 -2.72 -9.31
N LEU A 603 2.62 -3.31 -8.16
CA LEU A 603 3.21 -2.59 -7.03
C LEU A 603 4.73 -2.70 -7.04
N GLN A 604 5.41 -1.69 -6.56
CA GLN A 604 6.83 -1.78 -6.25
C GLN A 604 7.13 -1.14 -4.90
N VAL A 605 7.84 -1.91 -4.05
CA VAL A 605 8.19 -1.50 -2.69
C VAL A 605 9.64 -1.05 -2.66
N VAL A 606 9.89 0.11 -2.04
CA VAL A 606 11.21 0.69 -1.83
C VAL A 606 11.46 0.90 -0.35
N ASP A 607 12.53 0.32 0.18
CA ASP A 607 12.98 0.57 1.54
C ASP A 607 13.66 1.94 1.64
N ALA A 608 13.00 2.89 2.30
CA ALA A 608 13.48 4.26 2.42
C ALA A 608 14.55 4.43 3.53
N THR A 609 14.82 3.38 4.31
CA THR A 609 15.73 3.43 5.47
C THR A 609 17.12 3.97 5.15
N PRO A 610 17.76 3.63 4.01
CA PRO A 610 19.07 4.21 3.70
C PRO A 610 19.06 5.73 3.55
N TRP A 611 17.94 6.37 3.24
CA TRP A 611 17.84 7.83 3.15
C TRP A 611 17.38 8.50 4.44
N ALA A 612 16.85 7.74 5.39
CA ALA A 612 16.45 8.28 6.68
C ALA A 612 17.62 9.06 7.29
N ASP A 613 17.31 10.21 7.89
CA ASP A 613 18.30 10.91 8.68
C ASP A 613 18.75 9.94 9.77
N ALA A 614 20.04 9.60 9.82
CA ALA A 614 20.62 8.96 10.98
C ALA A 614 20.20 9.85 12.15
N GLY A 615 19.29 9.34 12.99
CA GLY A 615 18.57 10.18 13.93
C GLY A 615 19.58 11.04 14.65
N VAL A 616 19.46 12.37 14.51
CA VAL A 616 20.09 13.27 15.47
C VAL A 616 19.59 12.74 16.81
N PRO A 617 20.47 12.21 17.68
CA PRO A 617 20.05 11.53 18.89
C PRO A 617 19.05 12.42 19.62
N ALA A 618 18.00 11.84 20.20
CA ALA A 618 16.94 12.61 20.86
C ALA A 618 17.48 13.62 21.89
N ALA A 619 18.68 13.38 22.44
CA ALA A 619 19.41 14.29 23.32
C ALA A 619 19.90 15.61 22.67
N ALA A 620 19.80 15.76 21.36
CA ALA A 620 20.18 16.96 20.60
C ALA A 620 18.96 17.68 19.96
N ARG A 621 17.74 17.30 20.36
CA ARG A 621 16.51 18.07 20.15
C ARG A 621 16.06 18.63 21.49
#